data_AF-J2ZLN9-F1
#
_entry.id   AF-J2ZLN9-F1
#
_cell.length_a   1.000
_cell.length_b   1.000
_cell.length_c   1.000
_cell.angle_alpha   90.00
_cell.angle_beta   90.00
_cell.angle_gamma   90.00
#
_symmetry.space_group_name_H-M   'P 1'
#
loop_
_entity.id
_entity.type
_entity.pdbx_description
1 polymer ?
#
loop_
_entity_poly.entity_id
_entity_poly.type
_entity_poly.pdbx_seq_one_letter_code
_entity_poly.pdbx_strand_id
1 'polypeptide(L)'
;MNILVLHGSSRDAGNTEQLTNLALEGVPYTSIRLREKNIRPIHDQRHDEGGFDAVADDYDEVTEAVLAHGFSDFLYADLLVRYVGAYEKLCRSLVAELA
;
A
#
# COMPACT_ATOMS: atom_id res chain seq x y z
N MET A 1 -18.87 1.07 -1.73
CA MET A 1 -17.55 0.51 -2.08
C MET A 1 -16.53 1.38 -1.40
N ASN A 2 -15.69 0.84 -0.52
CA ASN A 2 -14.77 1.61 0.31
C ASN A 2 -13.35 1.09 0.09
N ILE A 3 -12.78 1.31 -1.10
CA ILE A 3 -11.47 0.76 -1.47
C ILE A 3 -10.38 1.69 -0.96
N LEU A 4 -9.46 1.14 -0.17
CA LEU A 4 -8.21 1.79 0.20
C LEU A 4 -7.05 1.11 -0.55
N VAL A 5 -6.21 1.93 -1.18
CA VAL A 5 -4.97 1.54 -1.84
C VAL A 5 -3.79 2.03 -1.02
N LEU A 6 -2.97 1.09 -0.52
CA LEU A 6 -1.68 1.42 0.09
C LEU A 6 -0.54 1.15 -0.89
N HIS A 7 0.20 2.20 -1.26
CA HIS A 7 1.41 2.08 -2.08
C HIS A 7 2.64 1.93 -1.19
N GLY A 8 3.22 0.72 -1.19
CA GLY A 8 4.46 0.39 -0.44
C GLY A 8 5.76 0.74 -1.17
N SER A 9 5.70 1.02 -2.48
CA SER A 9 6.87 1.41 -3.27
C SER A 9 7.54 2.67 -2.73
N SER A 10 8.85 2.59 -2.52
CA SER A 10 9.72 3.73 -2.22
C SER A 10 10.02 4.59 -3.46
N ARG A 11 9.75 4.07 -4.66
CA ARG A 11 9.95 4.78 -5.94
C ARG A 11 8.67 5.47 -6.35
N ASP A 12 8.82 6.70 -6.83
CA ASP A 12 7.75 7.43 -7.50
C ASP A 12 7.49 6.84 -8.91
N ALA A 13 6.24 6.93 -9.37
CA ALA A 13 5.79 6.42 -10.67
C ALA A 13 6.19 4.96 -10.97
N GLY A 14 6.22 4.09 -9.96
CA GLY A 14 6.55 2.67 -10.13
C GLY A 14 5.49 1.90 -10.91
N ASN A 15 5.90 0.82 -11.58
CA ASN A 15 5.00 -0.03 -12.38
C ASN A 15 3.74 -0.47 -11.62
N THR A 16 3.88 -0.82 -10.33
CA THR A 16 2.75 -1.23 -9.48
C THR A 16 1.76 -0.09 -9.25
N GLU A 17 2.25 1.14 -9.05
CA GLU A 17 1.39 2.32 -8.89
C GLU A 17 0.63 2.61 -10.19
N GLN A 18 1.32 2.58 -11.33
CA GLN A 18 0.69 2.78 -12.64
C GLN A 18 -0.35 1.71 -12.97
N LEU A 19 -0.03 0.43 -12.71
CA LEU A 19 -0.98 -0.66 -12.93
C LEU A 19 -2.20 -0.55 -12.03
N THR A 20 -2.02 -0.15 -10.78
CA THR A 20 -3.13 0.05 -9.84
C THR A 20 -4.04 1.19 -10.30
N ASN A 21 -3.45 2.29 -10.78
CA ASN A 21 -4.22 3.42 -11.32
C ASN A 21 -5.05 3.00 -12.54
N LEU A 22 -4.49 2.18 -13.44
CA LEU A 22 -5.21 1.64 -14.59
C LEU A 22 -6.33 0.68 -14.16
N ALA A 23 -6.05 -0.21 -13.21
CA ALA A 23 -7.03 -1.20 -12.73
C ALA A 23 -8.23 -0.57 -12.00
N LEU A 24 -8.05 0.62 -11.42
CA LEU A 24 -9.08 1.35 -10.68
C LEU A 24 -9.68 2.51 -11.48
N GLU A 25 -9.44 2.58 -12.79
CA GLU A 25 -10.02 3.62 -13.64
C GLU A 25 -11.55 3.61 -13.54
N GLY A 26 -12.14 4.76 -13.21
CA GLY A 26 -13.59 4.91 -13.02
C GLY A 26 -14.14 4.34 -11.71
N VAL A 27 -13.30 3.77 -10.84
CA VAL A 27 -13.69 3.26 -9.52
C VAL A 27 -13.31 4.28 -8.45
N PRO A 28 -14.20 4.67 -7.52
CA PRO A 28 -13.83 5.50 -6.38
C PRO A 28 -12.94 4.74 -5.39
N TYR A 29 -11.79 5.30 -5.03
CA TYR A 29 -10.87 4.76 -4.02
C TYR A 29 -10.15 5.87 -3.26
N THR A 30 -9.67 5.55 -2.06
CA THR A 30 -8.71 6.33 -1.29
C THR A 30 -7.32 5.77 -1.54
N SER A 31 -6.30 6.62 -1.70
CA SER A 31 -4.91 6.18 -1.89
C SER A 31 -3.99 6.82 -0.86
N ILE A 32 -3.11 6.01 -0.29
CA ILE A 32 -2.04 6.45 0.62
C ILE A 32 -0.72 5.94 0.08
N ARG A 33 0.24 6.85 -0.08
CA ARG A 33 1.62 6.54 -0.44
C ARG A 33 2.46 6.48 0.82
N LEU A 34 2.93 5.28 1.19
CA LEU A 34 3.70 5.11 2.43
C LEU A 34 5.06 5.84 2.37
N ARG A 35 5.60 6.08 1.17
CA ARG A 35 6.83 6.87 0.97
C ARG A 35 6.69 8.34 1.40
N GLU A 36 5.45 8.85 1.47
CA GLU A 36 5.14 10.23 1.87
C GLU A 36 4.82 10.32 3.37
N LYS A 37 4.78 9.18 4.07
CA LYS A 37 4.51 9.09 5.51
C LYS A 37 5.81 8.89 6.27
N ASN A 38 5.96 9.60 7.38
CA ASN A 38 6.98 9.34 8.36
C ASN A 38 6.51 8.19 9.25
N ILE A 39 6.95 6.97 8.96
CA ILE A 39 6.69 5.78 9.78
C ILE A 39 8.02 5.32 10.36
N ARG A 40 8.13 5.27 11.69
CA ARG A 40 9.36 4.85 12.36
C ARG A 40 9.36 3.34 12.56
N PRO A 41 10.55 2.70 12.60
CA PRO A 41 10.65 1.30 12.95
C PRO A 41 10.05 1.04 14.33
N ILE A 42 9.25 -0.02 14.44
CA ILE A 42 8.69 -0.47 15.71
C ILE A 42 9.84 -1.01 16.57
N HIS A 43 10.03 -0.41 17.74
CA HIS A 43 10.89 -0.98 18.77
C HIS A 43 10.11 -2.05 19.53
N ASP A 44 10.68 -3.25 19.64
CA ASP A 44 10.02 -4.36 20.29
C ASP A 44 10.11 -4.24 21.81
N GLN A 45 9.01 -3.83 22.44
CA GLN A 45 8.90 -3.61 23.89
C GLN A 45 7.87 -4.54 24.54
N ARG A 46 7.58 -5.68 23.91
CA ARG A 46 6.55 -6.64 24.39
C ARG A 46 6.80 -7.19 25.79
N HIS A 47 8.04 -7.11 26.28
CA HIS A 47 8.46 -7.63 27.57
C HIS A 47 8.94 -6.56 28.54
N ASP A 48 8.86 -5.29 28.14
CA ASP A 48 9.28 -4.17 28.99
C ASP A 48 8.15 -3.82 29.97
N GLU A 49 8.51 -3.47 31.21
CA GLU A 49 7.53 -3.18 32.27
C GLU A 49 6.56 -2.04 31.91
N GLY A 50 6.98 -1.12 31.04
CA GLY A 50 6.18 0.03 30.57
C GLY A 50 5.35 -0.23 29.30
N GLY A 51 5.51 -1.37 28.64
CA GLY A 51 4.91 -1.62 27.33
C GLY A 51 5.51 -0.76 26.22
N PHE A 52 4.74 -0.53 25.15
CA PHE A 52 5.18 0.27 24.01
C PHE A 52 5.11 1.77 24.30
N ASP A 53 6.21 2.48 24.02
CA ASP A 53 6.26 3.93 24.08
C ASP A 53 5.43 4.57 22.95
N ALA A 54 4.86 5.76 23.23
CA ALA A 54 4.23 6.56 22.19
C ALA A 54 5.28 7.02 21.17
N VAL A 55 5.03 6.75 19.89
CA VAL A 55 5.91 7.14 18.80
C VAL A 55 5.28 8.31 18.05
N ALA A 56 6.00 9.43 17.94
CA ALA A 56 5.56 10.57 17.16
C ALA A 56 5.85 10.36 15.66
N ASP A 57 4.95 9.64 15.00
CA ASP A 57 5.00 9.33 13.58
C ASP A 57 3.57 9.23 12.99
N ASP A 58 3.45 8.90 11.70
CA ASP A 58 2.17 8.88 10.97
C ASP A 58 1.48 7.50 11.02
N TYR A 59 1.95 6.58 11.87
CA TYR A 59 1.44 5.20 11.89
C TYR A 59 -0.05 5.13 12.25
N ASP A 60 -0.47 5.94 13.22
CA ASP A 60 -1.87 5.96 13.69
C ASP A 60 -2.82 6.46 12.60
N GLU A 61 -2.47 7.52 11.87
CA GLU A 61 -3.29 8.04 10.76
C GLU A 61 -3.50 6.97 9.67
N VAL A 62 -2.42 6.27 9.29
CA VAL A 62 -2.48 5.19 8.29
C VAL A 62 -3.35 4.05 8.81
N THR A 63 -3.20 3.67 10.08
CA THR A 63 -3.96 2.58 10.71
C THR A 63 -5.45 2.92 10.80
N GLU A 64 -5.80 4.14 11.21
CA GLU A 64 -7.17 4.62 11.25
C GLU A 64 -7.82 4.61 9.86
N ALA A 65 -7.08 5.03 8.82
CA ALA A 65 -7.57 4.96 7.45
C ALA A 65 -7.86 3.51 7.02
N VAL A 66 -6.99 2.55 7.38
CA VAL A 66 -7.21 1.12 7.13
C VAL A 66 -8.47 0.63 7.85
N LEU A 67 -8.62 0.96 9.13
CA LEU A 67 -9.76 0.53 9.94
C LEU A 67 -11.09 1.11 9.43
N ALA A 68 -11.10 2.35 8.95
CA ALA A 68 -12.28 3.00 8.39
C ALA A 68 -12.78 2.34 7.09
N HIS A 69 -11.88 1.67 6.34
CA HIS A 69 -12.23 1.02 5.08
C HIS A 69 -12.74 -0.42 5.24
N GLY A 70 -12.53 -1.04 6.41
CA GLY A 70 -12.93 -2.41 6.69
C GLY A 70 -11.99 -3.44 6.05
N PHE A 71 -11.67 -4.51 6.77
CA PHE A 71 -10.70 -5.53 6.30
C PHE A 71 -11.14 -6.27 5.03
N SER A 72 -12.44 -6.32 4.73
CA SER A 72 -13.02 -6.98 3.55
C SER A 72 -12.85 -6.18 2.25
N ASP A 73 -12.59 -4.88 2.33
CA ASP A 73 -12.60 -3.94 1.20
C ASP A 73 -11.21 -3.34 0.93
N PHE A 74 -10.17 -3.95 1.51
CA PHE A 74 -8.79 -3.50 1.48
C PHE A 74 -8.00 -4.10 0.31
N LEU A 75 -7.43 -3.23 -0.56
CA LEU A 75 -6.54 -3.65 -1.63
C LEU A 75 -5.10 -3.20 -1.33
N TYR A 76 -4.27 -4.12 -0.85
CA TYR A 76 -2.84 -3.84 -0.64
C TYR A 76 -2.06 -3.99 -1.95
N ALA A 77 -1.72 -2.86 -2.58
CA ALA A 77 -1.11 -2.86 -3.91
C ALA A 77 0.30 -3.48 -3.94
N ASP A 78 1.05 -3.48 -2.84
CA ASP A 78 2.38 -4.11 -2.81
C ASP A 78 2.32 -5.66 -2.74
N LEU A 79 1.19 -6.23 -2.28
CA LEU A 79 1.01 -7.69 -2.21
C LEU A 79 0.61 -8.29 -3.57
N LEU A 80 0.24 -7.46 -4.55
CA LEU A 80 0.16 -7.92 -5.93
C LEU A 80 1.51 -8.49 -6.39
N VAL A 81 2.65 -8.00 -5.86
CA VAL A 81 3.97 -8.48 -6.30
C VAL A 81 4.25 -9.96 -5.93
N ARG A 82 3.63 -10.51 -4.88
CA ARG A 82 3.79 -11.96 -4.56
C ARG A 82 2.95 -12.88 -5.46
N TYR A 83 1.94 -12.34 -6.16
CA TYR A 83 1.26 -13.00 -7.28
C TYR A 83 1.85 -12.63 -8.67
N VAL A 84 2.80 -11.67 -8.72
CA VAL A 84 3.37 -11.09 -9.97
C VAL A 84 4.46 -11.91 -10.64
N GLY A 85 4.86 -13.06 -10.10
CA GLY A 85 5.62 -14.03 -10.92
C GLY A 85 4.90 -14.36 -12.24
N ALA A 86 3.56 -14.34 -12.23
CA ALA A 86 2.73 -14.48 -13.44
C ALA A 86 2.42 -13.13 -14.13
N TYR A 87 2.26 -12.04 -13.38
CA TYR A 87 1.87 -10.73 -13.92
C TYR A 87 3.02 -9.87 -14.45
N GLU A 88 4.29 -10.08 -14.06
CA GLU A 88 5.41 -9.31 -14.62
C GLU A 88 5.57 -9.61 -16.11
N LYS A 89 5.34 -10.87 -16.51
CA LYS A 89 5.25 -11.27 -17.93
C LYS A 89 4.09 -10.58 -18.65
N LEU A 90 2.94 -10.48 -17.99
CA LEU A 90 1.74 -9.86 -18.56
C LEU A 90 1.89 -8.34 -18.70
N CYS A 91 2.44 -7.66 -17.68
CA CYS A 91 2.74 -6.23 -17.75
C CYS A 91 3.82 -5.92 -18.78
N ARG A 92 4.86 -6.75 -18.91
CA ARG A 92 5.86 -6.59 -19.97
C ARG A 92 5.27 -6.79 -21.37
N SER A 93 4.30 -7.70 -21.54
CA SER A 93 3.64 -7.87 -22.84
C SER A 93 2.65 -6.75 -23.15
N LEU A 94 1.85 -6.29 -22.18
CA LEU A 94 0.91 -5.19 -22.38
C LEU A 94 1.61 -3.86 -22.68
N VAL A 95 2.71 -3.56 -21.98
CA VAL A 95 3.50 -2.34 -22.25
C VAL A 95 4.20 -2.41 -23.61
N ALA A 96 4.56 -3.61 -24.09
CA ALA A 96 5.15 -3.80 -25.42
C ALA A 96 4.11 -3.71 -26.56
N GLU A 97 2.83 -3.96 -26.30
CA GLU A 97 1.75 -3.83 -27.30
C GLU A 97 1.18 -2.41 -27.40
N LEU A 98 1.43 -1.56 -26.40
CA LEU A 98 0.94 -0.18 -26.32
C LEU A 98 2.01 0.89 -26.68
N ALA A 99 3.18 0.47 -27.16
CA ALA A 99 4.27 1.33 -27.64
C ALA A 99 4.55 1.06 -29.13
#